data_AF-E3MVG6-F1
#
_entry.id   AF-E3MVG6-F1
#
_cell.length_a   1.000
_cell.length_b   1.000
_cell.length_c   1.000
_cell.angle_alpha   90.00
_cell.angle_beta   90.00
_cell.angle_gamma   90.00
#
_symmetry.space_group_name_H-M   'P 1'
#
loop_
_entity.id
_entity.type
_entity.pdbx_description
1 polymer ?
#
loop_
_entity_poly.entity_id
_entity_poly.type
_entity_poly.pdbx_seq_one_letter_code
_entity_poly.pdbx_strand_id
1 'polypeptide(L)'
;MEPVYTPVIVAICIISIFILLIYQSISLFLHLGISCRYFQLFYVKTARFSKIQWLLLFLFYTLLSVGCYGLFCIDANILETDELIDNYHFIRYVSIAINLLSMPMTYHFLLAWNSEKLEFVGIHPETKLHWKGVMRKMEDGKWEVDQSPEDHDLYVV
;
A
#
# COMPACT_ATOMS: atom_id res chain seq x y z
N MET A 1 -22.57 -20.89 33.25
CA MET A 1 -22.42 -21.01 31.79
C MET A 1 -21.65 -19.79 31.33
N GLU A 2 -20.32 -19.92 31.19
CA GLU A 2 -19.55 -18.87 30.54
C GLU A 2 -20.02 -18.76 29.08
N PRO A 3 -20.27 -17.54 28.57
CA PRO A 3 -20.78 -17.40 27.23
C PRO A 3 -19.71 -17.85 26.24
N VAL A 4 -19.95 -19.00 25.61
CA VAL A 4 -19.18 -19.62 24.51
C VAL A 4 -18.93 -18.64 23.35
N TYR A 5 -19.70 -17.55 23.27
CA TYR A 5 -19.53 -16.47 22.31
C TYR A 5 -18.26 -15.64 22.49
N THR A 6 -17.76 -15.50 23.71
CA THR A 6 -16.57 -14.67 24.03
C THR A 6 -15.29 -15.17 23.33
N PRO A 7 -14.91 -16.46 23.42
CA PRO A 7 -13.70 -16.95 22.75
C PRO A 7 -13.80 -16.90 21.23
N VAL A 8 -14.99 -17.11 20.66
CA VAL A 8 -15.20 -17.04 19.20
C VAL A 8 -15.07 -15.61 18.69
N ILE A 9 -15.67 -14.64 19.40
CA ILE A 9 -15.54 -13.22 19.06
C ILE A 9 -14.08 -12.77 19.18
N VAL A 10 -13.39 -13.17 20.25
CA VAL A 10 -11.96 -12.86 20.45
C VAL A 10 -11.11 -13.47 19.33
N ALA A 11 -11.35 -14.73 18.95
CA ALA A 11 -10.64 -15.37 17.84
C ALA A 11 -10.88 -14.67 16.49
N ILE A 12 -12.12 -14.28 16.20
CA ILE A 12 -12.45 -13.51 14.98
C ILE A 12 -11.73 -12.16 14.99
N CYS A 13 -11.69 -11.49 16.14
CA CYS A 13 -10.98 -10.21 16.28
C CYS A 13 -9.48 -10.38 16.05
N ILE A 14 -8.85 -11.40 16.65
CA ILE A 14 -7.42 -11.69 16.48
C ILE A 14 -7.10 -12.02 15.02
N ILE A 15 -7.89 -12.86 14.37
CA ILE A 15 -7.71 -13.20 12.95
C ILE A 15 -7.87 -11.95 12.07
N SER A 16 -8.87 -11.11 12.35
CA SER A 16 -9.10 -9.86 11.60
C SER A 16 -7.93 -8.89 11.76
N ILE A 17 -7.44 -8.71 12.98
CA ILE A 17 -6.24 -7.92 13.30
C ILE A 17 -5.03 -8.47 12.55
N PHE A 18 -4.85 -9.79 12.57
CA PHE A 18 -3.71 -10.45 11.92
C PHE A 18 -3.74 -10.27 10.41
N ILE A 19 -4.91 -10.42 9.77
CA ILE A 19 -5.09 -10.18 8.33
C ILE A 19 -4.82 -8.72 7.98
N LEU A 20 -5.36 -7.77 8.76
CA LEU A 20 -5.15 -6.34 8.55
C LEU A 20 -3.68 -5.95 8.71
N LEU A 21 -2.99 -6.46 9.74
CA LEU A 21 -1.58 -6.18 9.98
C LEU A 21 -0.68 -6.81 8.91
N ILE A 22 -0.91 -8.06 8.50
CA ILE A 22 -0.09 -8.74 7.49
C ILE A 22 -0.29 -8.14 6.12
N TYR A 23 -1.54 -7.97 5.66
CA TYR A 23 -1.81 -7.44 4.34
C TYR A 23 -1.19 -6.04 4.17
N GLN A 24 -1.33 -5.19 5.18
CA GLN A 24 -0.81 -3.84 5.07
C GLN A 24 0.70 -3.74 5.27
N SER A 25 1.29 -4.62 6.09
CA SER A 25 2.75 -4.73 6.17
C SER A 25 3.34 -5.19 4.84
N ILE A 26 2.73 -6.18 4.19
CA ILE A 26 3.15 -6.64 2.85
C ILE A 26 3.03 -5.49 1.84
N SER A 27 1.92 -4.74 1.85
CA SER A 27 1.74 -3.58 0.98
C SER A 27 2.83 -2.51 1.20
N LEU A 28 3.14 -2.20 2.47
CA LEU A 28 4.19 -1.26 2.85
C LEU A 28 5.58 -1.74 2.41
N PHE A 29 5.92 -3.02 2.65
CA PHE A 29 7.20 -3.60 2.30
C PHE A 29 7.40 -3.70 0.78
N LEU A 30 6.36 -4.09 0.03
CA LEU A 30 6.41 -4.08 -1.44
C LEU A 30 6.74 -2.68 -1.95
N HIS A 31 6.14 -1.65 -1.34
CA HIS A 31 6.34 -0.26 -1.74
C HIS A 31 7.67 0.35 -1.30
N LEU A 32 8.17 0.03 -0.12
CA LEU A 32 9.53 0.38 0.29
C LEU A 32 10.56 -0.26 -0.64
N GLY A 33 10.29 -1.47 -1.14
CA GLY A 33 11.09 -2.13 -2.17
C GLY A 33 11.12 -1.39 -3.51
N ILE A 34 10.03 -0.68 -3.86
CA ILE A 34 9.96 0.14 -5.08
C ILE A 34 10.83 1.41 -4.95
N SER A 35 11.07 1.91 -3.74
CA SER A 35 12.04 2.98 -3.48
C SER A 35 13.44 2.41 -3.26
N CYS A 36 13.97 1.72 -4.27
CA CYS A 36 15.36 1.31 -4.23
C CYS A 36 16.22 2.59 -4.26
N ARG A 37 17.18 2.73 -3.34
CA ARG A 37 17.98 3.98 -3.16
C ARG A 37 18.68 4.44 -4.45
N TYR A 38 18.79 3.56 -5.45
CA TYR A 38 19.45 3.77 -6.74
C TYR A 38 18.51 3.79 -7.95
N PHE A 39 17.20 3.65 -7.74
CA PHE A 39 16.20 3.63 -8.82
C PHE A 39 14.83 4.07 -8.29
N GLN A 40 14.36 5.22 -8.78
CA GLN A 40 13.09 5.83 -8.40
C GLN A 40 12.16 5.89 -9.60
N LEU A 41 10.90 5.52 -9.39
CA LEU A 41 9.84 5.56 -10.40
C LEU A 41 8.88 6.71 -10.10
N PHE A 42 8.49 7.42 -11.15
CA PHE A 42 7.53 8.51 -11.13
C PHE A 42 6.43 8.22 -12.14
N TYR A 43 5.17 8.40 -11.73
CA TYR A 43 4.06 8.26 -12.66
C TYR A 43 3.95 9.50 -13.54
N VAL A 44 3.70 9.30 -14.83
CA VAL A 44 3.40 10.40 -15.76
C VAL A 44 1.95 10.83 -15.51
N LYS A 45 1.66 12.15 -15.49
CA LYS A 45 0.35 12.73 -15.10
C LYS A 45 -0.85 12.34 -15.99
N THR A 46 -0.69 11.41 -16.91
CA THR A 46 -1.72 10.95 -17.85
C THR A 46 -2.67 9.92 -17.24
N ALA A 47 -2.25 9.17 -16.23
CA ALA A 47 -3.07 8.12 -15.62
C ALA A 47 -4.27 8.68 -14.83
N ARG A 48 -5.42 8.04 -15.02
CA ARG A 48 -6.65 8.32 -14.28
C ARG A 48 -7.24 7.01 -13.77
N PHE A 49 -8.00 7.09 -12.69
CA PHE A 49 -8.78 5.95 -12.24
C PHE A 49 -10.06 5.78 -13.04
N SER A 50 -10.40 4.52 -13.29
CA SER A 50 -11.74 4.18 -13.76
C SER A 50 -12.76 4.40 -12.64
N LYS A 51 -14.03 4.59 -13.01
CA LYS A 51 -15.14 4.69 -12.04
C LYS A 51 -15.23 3.45 -11.14
N ILE A 52 -14.92 2.27 -11.68
CA ILE A 52 -14.93 1.00 -10.96
C ILE A 52 -13.80 0.99 -9.92
N GLN A 53 -12.58 1.43 -10.27
CA GLN A 53 -11.47 1.51 -9.32
C GLN A 53 -11.76 2.49 -8.19
N TRP A 54 -12.36 3.65 -8.50
CA TRP A 54 -12.83 4.58 -7.48
C TRP A 54 -13.84 3.95 -6.52
N LEU A 55 -14.84 3.23 -7.07
CA LEU A 55 -15.85 2.54 -6.26
C LEU A 55 -15.24 1.45 -5.37
N LEU A 56 -14.34 0.64 -5.92
CA LEU A 56 -13.66 -0.43 -5.19
C LEU A 56 -12.75 0.13 -4.09
N LEU A 57 -12.00 1.20 -4.36
CA LEU A 57 -11.19 1.90 -3.36
C LEU A 57 -12.06 2.43 -2.22
N PHE A 58 -13.15 3.11 -2.57
CA PHE A 58 -14.09 3.63 -1.59
C PHE A 58 -14.66 2.51 -0.69
N LEU A 59 -15.10 1.40 -1.30
CA LEU A 59 -15.64 0.26 -0.56
C LEU A 59 -14.57 -0.37 0.35
N PHE A 60 -13.36 -0.59 -0.18
CA PHE A 60 -12.25 -1.18 0.56
C PHE A 60 -11.89 -0.35 1.80
N TYR A 61 -11.69 0.95 1.63
CA TYR A 61 -11.33 1.84 2.74
C TYR A 61 -12.46 2.07 3.73
N THR A 62 -13.71 2.01 3.27
CA THR A 62 -14.89 2.04 4.17
C THR A 62 -14.90 0.80 5.06
N LEU A 63 -14.75 -0.39 4.48
CA LEU A 63 -14.70 -1.65 5.24
C LEU A 63 -13.53 -1.67 6.23
N LEU A 64 -12.35 -1.22 5.80
CA LEU A 64 -11.16 -1.17 6.65
C LEU A 64 -11.34 -0.18 7.81
N SER A 65 -11.98 0.96 7.57
CA SER A 65 -12.29 1.96 8.60
C SER A 65 -13.36 1.46 9.58
N VAL A 66 -14.39 0.75 9.11
CA VAL A 66 -15.38 0.09 9.98
C VAL A 66 -14.71 -0.96 10.86
N GLY A 67 -13.78 -1.76 10.30
CA GLY A 67 -12.97 -2.71 11.08
C GLY A 67 -12.14 -2.04 12.16
N CYS A 68 -11.41 -0.97 11.81
CA CYS A 68 -10.62 -0.19 12.78
C CYS A 68 -11.50 0.44 13.88
N TYR A 69 -12.68 0.94 13.51
CA TYR A 69 -13.65 1.49 14.47
C TYR A 69 -14.20 0.40 15.41
N GLY A 70 -14.49 -0.79 14.87
CA GLY A 70 -14.89 -1.94 15.67
C GLY A 70 -13.84 -2.32 16.71
N LEU A 71 -12.55 -2.29 16.34
CA LEU A 71 -11.45 -2.47 17.29
C LEU A 71 -11.45 -1.42 18.39
N PHE A 72 -11.79 -0.16 18.10
CA PHE A 72 -11.91 0.88 19.12
C PHE A 72 -13.09 0.69 20.08
N CYS A 73 -14.18 0.08 19.62
CA CYS A 73 -15.39 -0.10 20.43
C CYS A 73 -15.32 -1.24 21.44
N ILE A 74 -14.39 -2.19 21.27
CA ILE A 74 -14.22 -3.31 22.19
C ILE A 74 -13.70 -2.81 23.56
N ASP A 75 -14.24 -3.27 24.67
CA ASP A 75 -13.63 -2.93 25.97
C ASP A 75 -12.32 -3.71 26.14
N ALA A 76 -11.21 -2.99 26.33
CA ALA A 76 -9.90 -3.62 26.53
C ALA A 76 -9.86 -4.42 27.83
N ASN A 77 -10.65 -4.03 28.85
CA ASN A 77 -10.70 -4.71 30.15
C ASN A 77 -11.24 -6.15 30.07
N ILE A 78 -11.82 -6.56 28.93
CA ILE A 78 -12.16 -7.96 28.66
C ILE A 78 -10.90 -8.84 28.61
N LEU A 79 -9.76 -8.24 28.28
CA LEU A 79 -8.45 -8.88 28.31
C LEU A 79 -7.94 -8.81 29.75
N GLU A 80 -8.10 -9.90 30.49
CA GLU A 80 -7.92 -9.98 31.96
C GLU A 80 -6.51 -9.62 32.50
N THR A 81 -5.53 -9.38 31.63
CA THR A 81 -4.14 -9.09 32.01
C THR A 81 -3.68 -7.76 31.45
N ASP A 82 -2.97 -6.98 32.26
CA ASP A 82 -2.44 -5.67 31.87
C ASP A 82 -1.56 -5.74 30.61
N GLU A 83 -0.77 -6.80 30.45
CA GLU A 83 0.07 -7.00 29.27
C GLU A 83 -0.75 -7.19 27.99
N LEU A 84 -1.87 -7.93 28.06
CA LEU A 84 -2.79 -8.08 26.93
C LEU A 84 -3.51 -6.76 26.60
N ILE A 85 -3.88 -5.98 27.62
CA ILE A 85 -4.51 -4.67 27.46
C ILE A 85 -3.56 -3.71 26.73
N ASP A 86 -2.31 -3.62 27.17
CA ASP A 86 -1.29 -2.75 26.56
C ASP A 86 -0.99 -3.16 25.11
N ASN A 87 -0.81 -4.45 24.86
CA ASN A 87 -0.61 -4.98 23.50
C ASN A 87 -1.81 -4.66 22.59
N TYR A 88 -3.03 -4.74 23.13
CA TYR A 88 -4.24 -4.43 22.37
C TYR A 88 -4.35 -2.93 22.04
N HIS A 89 -4.01 -2.05 22.98
CA HIS A 89 -3.91 -0.62 22.71
C HIS A 89 -2.86 -0.31 21.65
N PHE A 90 -1.68 -0.92 21.72
CA PHE A 90 -0.64 -0.78 20.71
C PHE A 90 -1.16 -1.16 19.31
N ILE A 91 -1.79 -2.33 19.19
CA ILE A 91 -2.38 -2.81 17.92
C ILE A 91 -3.40 -1.80 17.37
N ARG A 92 -4.30 -1.28 18.20
CA ARG A 92 -5.30 -0.28 17.79
C ARG A 92 -4.67 0.95 17.14
N TYR A 93 -3.66 1.52 17.77
CA TYR A 93 -3.00 2.71 17.26
C TYR A 93 -2.23 2.42 15.97
N VAL A 94 -1.53 1.29 15.90
CA VAL A 94 -0.84 0.84 14.70
C VAL A 94 -1.81 0.64 13.54
N SER A 95 -2.96 -0.01 13.76
CA SER A 95 -3.98 -0.22 12.72
C SER A 95 -4.52 1.10 12.15
N ILE A 96 -4.76 2.12 12.98
CA ILE A 96 -5.18 3.44 12.51
C ILE A 96 -4.09 4.11 11.67
N ALA A 97 -2.86 4.15 12.19
CA ALA A 97 -1.74 4.78 11.49
C ALA A 97 -1.55 4.15 10.10
N ILE A 98 -1.61 2.82 10.06
CA ILE A 98 -1.51 2.02 8.84
C ILE A 98 -2.68 2.29 7.86
N ASN A 99 -3.93 2.38 8.34
CA ASN A 99 -5.09 2.73 7.51
C ASN A 99 -4.88 4.11 6.85
N LEU A 100 -4.53 5.12 7.64
CA LEU A 100 -4.29 6.48 7.14
C LEU A 100 -3.13 6.55 6.13
N LEU A 101 -2.01 5.90 6.43
CA LEU A 101 -0.84 5.91 5.56
C LEU A 101 -1.06 5.11 4.27
N SER A 102 -1.88 4.07 4.31
CA SER A 102 -2.16 3.25 3.12
C SER A 102 -2.94 3.98 2.03
N MET A 103 -3.83 4.92 2.37
CA MET A 103 -4.64 5.67 1.41
C MET A 103 -3.79 6.37 0.33
N PRO A 104 -2.83 7.26 0.67
CA PRO A 104 -1.98 7.89 -0.33
C PRO A 104 -1.08 6.87 -1.05
N MET A 105 -0.64 5.80 -0.38
CA MET A 105 0.21 4.77 -1.00
C MET A 105 -0.54 3.98 -2.07
N THR A 106 -1.73 3.45 -1.76
CA THR A 106 -2.57 2.71 -2.72
C THR A 106 -3.01 3.63 -3.87
N TYR A 107 -3.28 4.90 -3.59
CA TYR A 107 -3.55 5.91 -4.61
C TYR A 107 -2.39 6.01 -5.61
N HIS A 108 -1.17 6.25 -5.12
CA HIS A 108 0.01 6.36 -6.00
C HIS A 108 0.33 5.05 -6.73
N PHE A 109 0.15 3.90 -6.07
CA PHE A 109 0.33 2.58 -6.69
C PHE A 109 -0.59 2.37 -7.88
N LEU A 110 -1.90 2.59 -7.69
CA LEU A 110 -2.87 2.36 -8.74
C LEU A 110 -2.71 3.37 -9.88
N LEU A 111 -2.30 4.61 -9.58
CA LEU A 111 -1.96 5.57 -10.62
C LEU A 111 -0.78 5.08 -11.46
N ALA A 112 0.28 4.59 -10.81
CA ALA A 112 1.41 4.00 -11.51
C ALA A 112 0.99 2.77 -12.33
N TRP A 113 0.10 1.93 -11.78
CA TRP A 113 -0.40 0.73 -12.44
C TRP A 113 -1.24 1.03 -13.69
N ASN A 114 -2.04 2.10 -13.64
CA ASN A 114 -2.85 2.60 -14.75
C ASN A 114 -2.05 3.44 -15.74
N SER A 115 -0.80 3.80 -15.43
CA SER A 115 0.04 4.55 -16.34
C SER A 115 0.54 3.64 -17.46
N GLU A 116 0.49 4.11 -18.69
CA GLU A 116 1.14 3.44 -19.81
C GLU A 116 2.67 3.63 -19.78
N LYS A 117 3.09 4.76 -19.17
CA LYS A 117 4.49 5.18 -19.07
C LYS A 117 4.81 5.62 -17.65
N LEU A 118 6.00 5.26 -17.16
CA LEU A 118 6.57 5.71 -15.89
C LEU A 118 7.92 6.35 -16.17
N GLU A 119 8.15 7.55 -15.66
CA GLU A 119 9.50 8.11 -15.63
C GLU A 119 10.33 7.37 -14.58
N PHE A 120 11.62 7.21 -14.82
CA PHE A 120 12.53 6.72 -13.81
C PHE A 120 13.80 7.57 -13.72
N VAL A 121 14.37 7.62 -12.53
CA VAL A 121 15.69 8.19 -12.25
C VAL A 121 16.48 7.16 -11.47
N GLY A 122 17.67 6.81 -11.94
CA GLY A 122 18.52 5.85 -11.24
C GLY A 122 19.97 5.88 -11.70
N ILE A 123 20.69 4.82 -11.36
CA ILE A 123 22.09 4.62 -11.78
C ILE A 123 22.13 3.53 -12.84
N HIS A 124 22.74 3.82 -14.00
CA HIS A 124 22.91 2.83 -15.06
C HIS A 124 23.76 1.65 -14.56
N PRO A 125 23.34 0.39 -14.77
CA PRO A 125 24.01 -0.78 -14.22
C PRO A 125 25.45 -0.94 -14.73
N GLU A 126 25.69 -0.62 -16.01
CA GLU A 126 27.00 -0.73 -16.66
C GLU A 126 27.89 0.51 -16.43
N THR A 127 27.45 1.69 -16.89
CA THR A 127 28.26 2.91 -16.87
C THR A 127 28.35 3.60 -15.50
N LYS A 128 27.51 3.20 -14.53
CA LYS A 128 27.38 3.85 -13.21
C LYS A 128 27.03 5.34 -13.24
N LEU A 129 26.60 5.85 -14.39
CA LEU A 129 26.16 7.24 -14.55
C LEU A 129 24.69 7.40 -14.16
N HIS A 130 24.30 8.65 -13.87
CA HIS A 130 22.90 9.00 -13.69
C HIS A 130 22.14 8.69 -14.96
N TRP A 131 21.03 7.99 -14.80
CA TRP A 131 20.19 7.51 -15.89
C TRP A 131 18.77 7.95 -15.62
N LYS A 132 18.25 8.80 -16.50
CA LYS A 132 16.85 9.20 -16.53
C LYS A 132 16.24 8.69 -17.82
N GLY A 133 15.03 8.15 -17.75
CA GLY A 133 14.31 7.68 -18.91
C GLY A 133 12.85 7.43 -18.61
N VAL A 134 12.18 6.81 -19.57
CA VAL A 134 10.78 6.41 -19.47
C VAL A 134 10.72 4.89 -19.61
N MET A 135 9.94 4.23 -18.76
CA MET A 135 9.53 2.84 -18.94
C MET A 135 8.12 2.82 -19.51
N ARG A 136 7.87 1.94 -20.47
CA ARG A 136 6.55 1.71 -21.04
C ARG A 136 6.05 0.32 -20.66
N LYS A 137 4.75 0.22 -20.39
CA LYS A 137 4.07 -1.05 -20.17
C LYS A 137 3.76 -1.72 -21.51
N MET A 138 4.24 -2.95 -21.68
CA MET A 138 3.99 -3.79 -22.84
C MET A 138 2.62 -4.48 -22.76
N GLU A 139 2.11 -4.97 -23.89
CA GLU A 139 0.83 -5.71 -23.93
C GLU A 139 0.84 -6.98 -23.07
N ASP A 140 2.01 -7.60 -22.89
CA ASP A 140 2.21 -8.76 -22.01
C ASP A 140 2.30 -8.38 -20.51
N GLY A 141 2.18 -7.10 -20.18
CA GLY A 141 2.23 -6.56 -18.83
C GLY A 141 3.62 -6.32 -18.27
N LYS A 142 4.69 -6.61 -19.03
CA LYS A 142 6.07 -6.29 -18.63
C LYS A 142 6.37 -4.80 -18.82
N TRP A 143 7.36 -4.33 -18.07
CA TRP A 143 7.87 -2.97 -18.18
C TRP A 143 9.21 -2.99 -18.90
N GLU A 144 9.33 -2.23 -19.98
CA GLU A 144 10.57 -2.09 -20.74
C GLU A 144 10.96 -0.62 -20.81
N VAL A 145 12.26 -0.35 -20.90
CA VAL A 145 12.75 1.01 -21.13
C VAL A 145 12.31 1.44 -22.52
N ASP A 146 11.57 2.53 -22.60
CA ASP A 146 11.18 3.13 -23.86
C ASP A 146 12.44 3.73 -24.50
N GLN A 147 12.91 3.09 -25.58
CA GLN A 147 14.05 3.55 -26.38
C GLN A 147 13.60 4.41 -27.58
N SER A 148 12.30 4.76 -27.65
CA SER A 148 11.79 5.55 -28.76
C SER A 148 12.39 6.97 -28.75
N PRO A 149 12.84 7.50 -29.90
CA PRO A 149 13.53 8.79 -29.97
C PRO A 149 12.69 9.97 -29.44
N GLU A 150 11.36 9.87 -29.51
CA GLU A 150 10.43 10.95 -29.19
C GLU A 150 10.38 11.29 -27.69
N ASP A 151 10.73 10.36 -26.79
CA ASP A 151 10.77 10.59 -25.34
C ASP A 151 12.20 10.77 -24.79
N HIS A 152 13.22 10.71 -25.66
CA HIS A 152 14.62 11.01 -25.31
C HIS A 152 14.98 12.49 -25.42
N ASP A 153 14.02 13.36 -25.79
CA ASP A 153 14.11 14.82 -25.68
C ASP A 153 14.03 15.32 -24.20
N LEU A 154 14.56 14.53 -23.27
CA LEU A 154 14.96 15.00 -21.96
C LEU A 154 16.21 15.88 -22.16
N TYR A 155 15.96 17.11 -22.59
CA TYR A 155 16.85 18.27 -22.65
C TYR A 155 18.27 17.98 -22.15
N VAL A 156 19.19 17.86 -23.10
CA VAL A 156 20.60 18.20 -22.84
C VAL A 156 20.60 19.71 -22.54
N VAL A 157 20.64 20.07 -21.26
CA VAL A 157 20.99 21.42 -20.80
C VAL A 157 22.48 21.46 -20.55
#